data_AF-A0A9D9IQY9-F1
#
_entry.id   AF-A0A9D9IQY9-F1
#
_cell.length_a   1.000
_cell.length_b   1.000
_cell.length_c   1.000
_cell.angle_alpha   90.00
_cell.angle_beta   90.00
_cell.angle_gamma   90.00
#
_symmetry.space_group_name_H-M   'P 1'
#
loop_
_entity.id
_entity.type
_entity.pdbx_description
1 polymer ?
#
loop_
_entity_poly.entity_id
_entity_poly.type
_entity_poly.pdbx_seq_one_letter_code
_entity_poly.pdbx_strand_id
1 'polypeptide(L)'
;MENQLSDKKYNTYSDIVTMFFNTIKDTKEHKTINQKETMIKIMDAKRDILMYASDDVFKAFNNFLLTSSLMSQQDSDYAVTKSVLQLMRTIRQDMCGKQSSVTEKDILLCLTQNKEDIDKFFGK
;
A
#
# COMPACT_ATOMS: atom_id res chain seq x y z
N MET A 1 -14.04 -5.45 23.76
CA MET A 1 -13.24 -6.26 22.81
C MET A 1 -13.26 -5.65 21.41
N GLU A 2 -14.42 -5.27 20.86
CA GLU A 2 -14.51 -4.61 19.53
C GLU A 2 -13.67 -3.34 19.40
N ASN A 3 -13.68 -2.45 20.40
CA ASN A 3 -12.88 -1.21 20.35
C ASN A 3 -11.37 -1.49 20.24
N GLN A 4 -10.83 -2.44 21.01
CA GLN A 4 -9.42 -2.80 20.96
C GLN A 4 -9.03 -3.46 19.63
N LEU A 5 -9.92 -4.27 19.05
CA LEU A 5 -9.68 -4.86 17.74
C LEU A 5 -9.69 -3.79 16.64
N SER A 6 -10.61 -2.83 16.74
CA SER A 6 -10.69 -1.68 15.84
C SER A 6 -9.45 -0.78 15.93
N ASP A 7 -8.97 -0.49 17.15
CA ASP A 7 -7.77 0.33 17.35
C ASP A 7 -6.52 -0.34 16.77
N LYS A 8 -6.36 -1.65 16.99
CA LYS A 8 -5.24 -2.41 16.41
C LYS A 8 -5.30 -2.45 14.89
N LYS A 9 -6.49 -2.70 14.32
CA LYS A 9 -6.72 -2.65 12.87
C LYS A 9 -6.37 -1.28 12.29
N TYR A 10 -6.82 -0.19 12.93
CA TYR A 10 -6.48 1.18 12.54
C TYR A 10 -4.96 1.40 12.53
N ASN A 11 -4.27 1.00 13.60
CA ASN A 11 -2.82 1.16 13.71
C ASN A 11 -2.09 0.36 12.62
N THR A 12 -2.46 -0.90 12.41
CA THR A 12 -1.90 -1.75 11.34
C THR A 12 -2.01 -1.07 9.97
N TYR A 13 -3.17 -0.50 9.67
CA TYR A 13 -3.40 0.15 8.38
C TYR A 13 -2.64 1.47 8.25
N SER A 14 -2.60 2.25 9.34
CA SER A 14 -1.82 3.48 9.41
C SER A 14 -0.33 3.21 9.17
N ASP A 15 0.23 2.16 9.77
CA ASP A 15 1.64 1.80 9.64
C ASP A 15 2.00 1.40 8.20
N ILE A 16 1.13 0.62 7.55
CA ILE A 16 1.32 0.20 6.15
C ILE A 16 1.25 1.40 5.20
N VAL A 17 0.23 2.26 5.37
CA VAL A 17 0.11 3.47 4.55
C VAL A 17 1.33 4.37 4.77
N THR A 18 1.74 4.56 6.02
CA THR A 18 2.94 5.36 6.39
C THR A 18 4.20 4.80 5.74
N MET A 19 4.38 3.48 5.72
CA MET A 19 5.51 2.84 5.05
C MET A 19 5.59 3.26 3.57
N PHE A 20 4.49 3.21 2.82
CA PHE A 20 4.47 3.61 1.40
C PHE A 20 4.72 5.11 1.19
N PHE A 21 4.12 5.97 2.02
CA PHE A 21 4.37 7.41 1.96
C PHE A 21 5.85 7.74 2.23
N ASN A 22 6.46 7.05 3.19
CA ASN A 22 7.90 7.18 3.46
C ASN A 22 8.75 6.72 2.28
N THR A 23 8.41 5.60 1.62
CA THR A 23 9.13 5.15 0.41
C THR A 23 9.08 6.19 -0.71
N ILE A 24 7.92 6.82 -0.93
CA ILE A 24 7.77 7.89 -1.94
C ILE A 24 8.57 9.13 -1.53
N LYS A 25 8.52 9.51 -0.24
CA LYS A 25 9.30 10.63 0.31
C LYS A 25 10.81 10.40 0.13
N ASP A 26 11.31 9.25 0.53
CA ASP A 26 12.73 8.90 0.43
C ASP A 26 13.20 8.89 -1.03
N THR A 27 12.35 8.43 -1.95
CA THR A 27 12.61 8.48 -3.40
C THR A 27 12.72 9.92 -3.90
N LYS A 28 11.80 10.81 -3.50
CA LYS A 28 11.82 12.25 -3.85
C LYS A 28 13.03 12.98 -3.26
N GLU A 29 13.50 12.56 -2.09
CA GLU A 29 14.67 13.13 -1.42
C GLU A 29 15.99 12.45 -1.83
N HIS A 30 15.98 11.53 -2.81
CA HIS A 30 17.15 10.75 -3.24
C HIS A 30 17.89 10.04 -2.10
N LYS A 31 17.14 9.59 -1.08
CA LYS A 31 17.69 8.87 0.08
C LYS A 31 17.87 7.39 -0.25
N THR A 32 18.93 6.82 0.31
CA THR A 32 19.17 5.38 0.24
C THR A 32 18.17 4.64 1.13
N ILE A 33 17.43 3.68 0.56
CA ILE A 33 16.49 2.85 1.30
C ILE A 33 17.25 1.84 2.17
N ASN A 34 16.98 1.85 3.49
CA ASN A 34 17.53 0.85 4.40
C ASN A 34 16.77 -0.48 4.26
N GLN A 35 17.35 -1.42 3.51
CA GLN A 35 16.74 -2.72 3.21
C GLN A 35 16.45 -3.56 4.45
N LYS A 36 17.34 -3.56 5.46
CA LYS A 36 17.16 -4.34 6.69
C LYS A 36 15.97 -3.83 7.50
N GLU A 37 15.88 -2.51 7.67
CA GLU A 37 14.77 -1.89 8.38
C GLU A 37 13.44 -2.09 7.64
N THR A 38 13.47 -2.01 6.31
CA THR A 38 12.31 -2.28 5.45
C THR A 38 11.81 -3.71 5.62
N MET A 39 12.69 -4.70 5.65
CA MET A 39 12.33 -6.11 5.87
C MET A 39 11.69 -6.33 7.24
N ILE A 40 12.21 -5.69 8.30
CA ILE A 40 11.61 -5.78 9.65
C ILE A 40 10.18 -5.23 9.62
N LYS A 41 9.98 -4.04 9.05
CA LYS A 41 8.65 -3.41 8.91
C LYS A 41 7.67 -4.28 8.12
N ILE A 42 8.12 -4.94 7.05
CA ILE A 42 7.29 -5.88 6.28
C ILE A 42 6.88 -7.09 7.13
N MET A 43 7.79 -7.63 7.95
CA MET A 43 7.48 -8.76 8.82
C MET A 43 6.48 -8.40 9.93
N ASP A 44 6.63 -7.22 10.53
CA ASP A 44 5.65 -6.71 11.49
C ASP A 44 4.28 -6.47 10.83
N ALA A 45 4.25 -5.85 9.65
CA ALA A 45 3.03 -5.66 8.88
C ALA A 45 2.35 -7.00 8.51
N LYS A 46 3.11 -8.03 8.11
CA LYS A 46 2.58 -9.38 7.86
C LYS A 46 1.88 -9.96 9.08
N ARG A 47 2.53 -9.89 10.24
CA ARG A 47 1.97 -10.36 11.51
C ARG A 47 0.65 -9.65 11.82
N ASP A 48 0.65 -8.32 11.71
CA ASP A 48 -0.49 -7.51 12.15
C ASP A 48 -1.66 -7.59 11.16
N ILE A 49 -1.38 -7.66 9.85
CA ILE A 49 -2.38 -7.94 8.82
C ILE A 49 -3.03 -9.31 9.02
N LEU A 50 -2.23 -10.35 9.31
CA LEU A 50 -2.75 -11.69 9.58
C LEU A 50 -3.71 -11.71 10.80
N MET A 51 -3.46 -10.89 11.81
CA MET A 51 -4.26 -10.88 13.04
C MET A 51 -5.49 -9.96 12.97
N TYR A 52 -5.39 -8.80 12.32
CA TYR A 52 -6.36 -7.72 12.52
C TYR A 52 -7.04 -7.23 11.24
N ALA A 53 -6.55 -7.61 10.06
CA ALA A 53 -7.12 -7.13 8.81
C ALA A 53 -8.37 -7.90 8.39
N SER A 54 -9.22 -7.28 7.58
CA SER A 54 -10.23 -8.01 6.82
C SER A 54 -9.60 -8.92 5.76
N ASP A 55 -10.34 -9.96 5.34
CA ASP A 55 -9.92 -10.88 4.28
C ASP A 55 -9.55 -10.17 2.98
N ASP A 56 -10.29 -9.12 2.62
CA ASP A 56 -10.05 -8.35 1.40
C ASP A 56 -8.69 -7.65 1.46
N VAL A 57 -8.38 -7.02 2.61
CA VAL A 57 -7.08 -6.36 2.84
C VAL A 57 -5.95 -7.39 2.92
N PHE A 58 -6.17 -8.52 3.61
CA PHE A 58 -5.18 -9.60 3.70
C PHE A 58 -4.79 -10.13 2.31
N LYS A 59 -5.77 -10.38 1.44
CA LYS A 59 -5.53 -10.82 0.05
C LYS A 59 -4.81 -9.76 -0.78
N ALA A 60 -5.22 -8.48 -0.67
CA ALA A 60 -4.56 -7.39 -1.37
C ALA A 60 -3.10 -7.20 -0.93
N PHE A 61 -2.82 -7.37 0.36
CA PHE A 61 -1.47 -7.28 0.91
C PHE A 61 -0.57 -8.42 0.40
N ASN A 62 -1.07 -9.65 0.38
CA ASN A 62 -0.34 -10.78 -0.21
C ASN A 62 -0.08 -10.59 -1.71
N ASN A 63 -1.05 -10.06 -2.45
CA ASN A 63 -0.87 -9.72 -3.87
C ASN A 63 0.29 -8.73 -4.05
N PHE A 64 0.31 -7.64 -3.28
CA PHE A 64 1.41 -6.68 -3.29
C PHE A 64 2.78 -7.33 -3.02
N LEU A 65 2.88 -8.19 -2.01
CA LEU A 65 4.13 -8.86 -1.68
C LEU A 65 4.60 -9.82 -2.77
N LEU A 66 3.67 -10.60 -3.35
CA LEU A 66 3.97 -11.50 -4.46
C LEU A 66 4.44 -10.71 -5.68
N THR A 67 3.73 -9.67 -6.09
CA THR A 67 4.12 -8.81 -7.21
C THR A 67 5.48 -8.15 -6.98
N SER A 68 5.76 -7.69 -5.76
CA SER A 68 7.05 -7.08 -5.40
C SER A 68 8.21 -8.09 -5.36
N SER A 69 7.94 -9.37 -5.10
CA SER A 69 8.97 -10.42 -5.16
C SER A 69 9.39 -10.77 -6.60
N LEU A 70 8.58 -10.40 -7.60
CA LEU A 70 8.83 -10.66 -9.03
C LEU A 70 9.61 -9.53 -9.73
N MET A 71 10.20 -8.60 -8.98
CA MET A 71 10.88 -7.38 -9.49
C MET A 71 12.10 -7.60 -10.40
N SER A 72 12.41 -8.82 -10.81
CA SER A 72 13.48 -9.12 -11.77
C SER A 72 13.08 -8.95 -13.25
N GLN A 73 11.86 -8.48 -13.55
CA GLN A 73 11.36 -8.33 -14.93
C GLN A 73 10.99 -6.88 -15.30
N GLN A 74 11.15 -6.53 -16.58
CA GLN A 74 11.00 -5.17 -17.14
C GLN A 74 9.59 -4.56 -17.04
N ASP A 75 8.56 -5.34 -16.70
CA ASP A 75 7.18 -4.87 -16.45
C ASP A 75 6.82 -4.75 -14.95
N SER A 76 7.79 -4.99 -14.06
CA SER A 76 7.54 -5.11 -12.63
C SER A 76 7.09 -3.80 -11.96
N ASP A 77 7.58 -2.64 -12.39
CA ASP A 77 7.27 -1.36 -11.74
C ASP A 77 5.79 -0.96 -11.87
N TYR A 78 5.19 -1.20 -13.03
CA TYR A 78 3.76 -0.95 -13.24
C TYR A 78 2.92 -1.87 -12.35
N ALA A 79 3.21 -3.17 -12.39
CA ALA A 79 2.48 -4.17 -11.62
C ALA A 79 2.58 -3.91 -10.11
N VAL A 80 3.80 -3.59 -9.61
CA VAL A 80 4.03 -3.24 -8.21
C VAL A 80 3.23 -2.00 -7.85
N THR A 81 3.35 -0.91 -8.62
CA THR A 81 2.61 0.32 -8.36
C THR A 81 1.09 0.07 -8.34
N LYS A 82 0.58 -0.69 -9.31
CA LYS A 82 -0.84 -1.06 -9.38
C LYS A 82 -1.27 -1.86 -8.13
N SER A 83 -0.46 -2.81 -7.69
CA SER A 83 -0.74 -3.61 -6.49
C SER A 83 -0.74 -2.78 -5.21
N VAL A 84 0.11 -1.75 -5.11
CA VAL A 84 0.14 -0.79 -4.00
C VAL A 84 -1.14 0.06 -3.99
N LEU A 85 -1.54 0.60 -5.15
CA LEU A 85 -2.77 1.40 -5.27
C LEU A 85 -4.01 0.57 -4.92
N GLN A 86 -4.05 -0.69 -5.34
CA GLN A 86 -5.11 -1.64 -4.97
C GLN A 86 -5.16 -1.87 -3.46
N LEU A 87 -4.02 -2.13 -2.83
CA LEU A 87 -3.93 -2.32 -1.38
C LEU A 87 -4.44 -1.08 -0.62
N MET A 88 -3.99 0.12 -0.98
CA MET A 88 -4.45 1.36 -0.35
C MET A 88 -5.95 1.57 -0.53
N ARG A 89 -6.48 1.28 -1.71
CA ARG A 89 -7.93 1.35 -1.97
C ARG A 89 -8.70 0.39 -1.08
N THR A 90 -8.26 -0.86 -0.98
CA THR A 90 -8.93 -1.89 -0.16
C THR A 90 -8.89 -1.52 1.32
N ILE A 91 -7.74 -1.04 1.83
CA ILE A 91 -7.61 -0.51 3.19
C ILE A 91 -8.62 0.62 3.43
N ARG A 92 -8.69 1.59 2.52
CA ARG A 92 -9.62 2.72 2.64
C ARG A 92 -11.09 2.27 2.63
N GLN A 93 -11.44 1.34 1.76
CA GLN A 93 -12.79 0.78 1.72
C GLN A 93 -13.15 0.09 3.02
N ASP A 94 -12.25 -0.72 3.56
CA ASP A 94 -12.47 -1.43 4.82
C ASP A 94 -12.60 -0.46 6.01
N MET A 95 -11.80 0.61 6.04
CA MET A 95 -11.91 1.67 7.05
C MET A 95 -13.19 2.52 6.95
N CYS A 96 -13.73 2.68 5.74
CA CYS A 96 -14.92 3.48 5.48
C CYS A 96 -16.20 2.63 5.36
N GLY A 97 -16.23 1.41 5.90
CA GLY A 97 -17.42 0.55 5.86
C GLY A 97 -17.90 0.21 4.45
N LYS A 98 -16.97 0.08 3.50
CA LYS A 98 -17.17 -0.16 2.06
C LYS A 98 -17.89 0.96 1.30
N GLN A 99 -18.06 2.15 1.90
CA GLN A 99 -18.75 3.30 1.26
C GLN A 99 -17.81 4.19 0.44
N SER A 100 -16.49 4.03 0.57
CA SER A 100 -15.53 4.88 -0.14
C SER A 100 -15.58 4.65 -1.66
N SER A 101 -15.85 5.73 -2.40
CA SER A 101 -15.79 5.79 -3.86
C SER A 101 -14.39 6.12 -4.41
N VAL A 102 -13.42 6.37 -3.54
CA VAL A 102 -12.03 6.70 -3.93
C VAL A 102 -11.43 5.58 -4.78
N THR A 103 -10.92 5.98 -5.95
CA THR A 103 -10.33 5.11 -6.95
C THR A 103 -8.81 5.04 -6.81
N GLU A 104 -8.19 4.08 -7.50
CA GLU A 104 -6.73 4.02 -7.62
C GLU A 104 -6.15 5.26 -8.29
N LYS A 105 -6.91 5.89 -9.22
CA LYS A 105 -6.54 7.14 -9.87
C LYS A 105 -6.49 8.30 -8.88
N ASP A 106 -7.48 8.38 -7.99
CA ASP A 106 -7.53 9.40 -6.93
C ASP A 106 -6.39 9.23 -5.92
N ILE A 107 -6.06 7.98 -5.58
CA ILE A 107 -4.93 7.66 -4.70
C ILE A 107 -3.62 8.05 -5.37
N LEU A 108 -3.41 7.67 -6.64
CA LEU A 108 -2.21 8.05 -7.37
C LEU A 108 -2.06 9.58 -7.46
N LEU A 109 -3.15 10.30 -7.72
CA LEU A 109 -3.18 11.76 -7.69
C LEU A 109 -2.77 12.33 -6.32
N CYS A 110 -3.23 11.72 -5.23
CA CYS A 110 -2.85 12.13 -3.88
C CYS A 110 -1.34 11.95 -3.63
N LEU A 111 -0.75 10.86 -4.13
CA LEU A 111 0.66 10.53 -3.94
C LEU A 111 1.60 11.38 -4.80
N THR A 112 1.24 11.62 -6.07
CA THR A 112 2.11 12.29 -7.04
C THR A 112 1.80 13.78 -7.20
N GLN A 113 0.53 14.17 -7.05
CA GLN A 113 0.00 15.49 -7.41
C GLN A 113 0.31 15.91 -8.86
N ASN A 114 0.56 14.94 -9.74
CA ASN A 114 0.93 15.16 -11.13
C ASN A 114 -0.04 14.45 -12.08
N LYS A 115 -0.84 15.21 -12.83
CA LYS A 115 -1.82 14.67 -13.78
C LYS A 115 -1.17 13.95 -14.96
N GLU A 116 0.00 14.40 -15.42
CA GLU A 116 0.69 13.76 -16.53
C GLU A 116 1.17 12.36 -16.15
N ASP A 117 1.65 12.17 -14.93
CA ASP A 117 2.09 10.86 -14.43
C ASP A 117 0.91 9.89 -14.32
N ILE A 118 -0.26 10.39 -13.94
CA ILE A 118 -1.49 9.60 -13.90
C ILE A 118 -1.89 9.17 -15.31
N ASP A 119 -1.91 10.09 -16.26
CA ASP A 119 -2.32 9.78 -17.62
C ASP A 119 -1.33 8.81 -18.29
N LYS A 120 -0.01 8.95 -18.03
CA LYS A 120 1.00 7.97 -18.45
C LYS A 120 0.79 6.59 -17.82
N PHE A 121 0.40 6.56 -16.54
CA PHE A 121 0.19 5.31 -15.82
C PHE A 121 -1.07 4.56 -16.28
N PHE A 122 -2.19 5.26 -16.50
CA PHE A 122 -3.47 4.65 -16.86
C PHE A 122 -3.78 4.66 -18.37
N GLY A 123 -3.03 5.40 -19.19
CA GLY A 123 -3.20 5.49 -20.64
C GLY A 123 -2.46 4.43 -21.45
N LYS A 124 -1.86 3.42 -20.79
CA LYS A 124 -1.28 2.24 -21.43
C LYS A 124 -2.35 1.18 -21.71
#